data_AF-A0A5E4NNT3-F1
#
_entry.id   AF-A0A5E4NNT3-F1
#
_cell.length_a   1.000
_cell.length_b   1.000
_cell.length_c   1.000
_cell.angle_alpha   90.00
_cell.angle_beta   90.00
_cell.angle_gamma   90.00
#
_symmetry.space_group_name_H-M   'P 1'
#
loop_
_entity.id
_entity.type
_entity.pdbx_description
1 polymer ?
#
loop_
_entity_poly.entity_id
_entity_poly.type
_entity_poly.pdbx_seq_one_letter_code
_entity_poly.pdbx_strand_id
1 'polypeptide(L)'
;MTCNNSQCSEYFSSEKYQKRLNDQFYDAPCEEMAKCLLGKVLVRQLDGNVVLRGRIVETESYLGDEDAASHSFKGKLTARNEPMFMKPGTAYVYMTYGMYHCFNISRDGAAVLLRALEPLENIETMTSLRKQFRKCAKTSIKSKDLCNGPAKLCMSFAIDIKSCNKQDLTSWDGMWIEEDEQSRLVDQIVCSPRIGIKCEKEWQDKYLRFYILNNPYVSKLEKTKMNILKYSNIVI
;
A
#
# COMPACT_ATOMS: atom_id res chain seq x y z
N MET A 1 16.91 45.75 -28.11
CA MET A 1 16.70 44.60 -29.03
C MET A 1 17.56 43.48 -28.48
N THR A 2 17.08 42.38 -27.91
CA THR A 2 15.79 41.68 -27.89
C THR A 2 15.75 40.81 -26.61
N CYS A 3 14.61 40.77 -25.92
CA CYS A 3 14.31 39.81 -24.85
C CYS A 3 14.24 38.36 -25.38
N ASN A 4 14.54 37.33 -24.58
CA ASN A 4 13.52 36.60 -23.79
C ASN A 4 14.02 35.27 -23.19
N ASN A 5 13.73 35.13 -21.90
CA ASN A 5 13.20 33.97 -21.16
C ASN A 5 13.78 32.57 -21.35
N SER A 6 14.48 32.12 -20.30
CA SER A 6 14.38 30.77 -19.76
C SER A 6 14.27 30.85 -18.22
N GLN A 7 13.11 31.28 -17.74
CA GLN A 7 12.68 31.07 -16.36
C GLN A 7 11.36 30.31 -16.40
N CYS A 8 11.43 28.99 -16.35
CA CYS A 8 10.31 28.14 -15.99
C CYS A 8 10.90 26.80 -15.52
N SER A 9 10.31 26.20 -14.48
CA SER A 9 10.48 24.78 -14.09
C SER A 9 11.33 24.39 -12.86
N GLU A 10 11.47 25.22 -11.82
CA GLU A 10 11.90 24.69 -10.50
C GLU A 10 10.86 24.88 -9.39
N TYR A 11 10.06 25.95 -9.40
CA TYR A 11 9.13 26.26 -8.32
C TYR A 11 7.81 25.45 -8.30
N PHE A 12 7.39 24.86 -9.42
CA PHE A 12 6.13 24.06 -9.46
C PHE A 12 6.32 22.59 -9.07
N SER A 13 7.57 22.10 -8.98
CA SER A 13 7.87 20.71 -8.63
C SER A 13 7.88 20.48 -7.11
N SER A 14 8.24 21.50 -6.32
CA SER A 14 8.49 21.33 -4.88
C SER A 14 7.22 21.17 -4.04
N GLU A 15 6.15 21.91 -4.31
CA GLU A 15 4.91 21.83 -3.50
C GLU A 15 4.21 20.47 -3.65
N LYS A 16 4.25 19.88 -4.84
CA LYS A 16 3.59 18.59 -5.15
C LYS A 16 4.09 17.45 -4.25
N TYR A 17 5.35 17.52 -3.80
CA TYR A 17 5.99 16.42 -3.06
C TYR A 17 6.40 16.79 -1.63
N GLN A 18 6.00 17.95 -1.11
CA GLN A 18 6.31 18.35 0.28
C GLN A 18 5.83 17.33 1.32
N LYS A 19 4.77 16.58 0.99
CA LYS A 19 4.19 15.56 1.89
C LYS A 19 4.71 14.15 1.63
N ARG A 20 5.52 13.91 0.58
CA ARG A 20 6.00 12.56 0.22
C ARG A 20 6.89 11.99 1.32
N LEU A 21 6.66 10.73 1.70
CA LEU A 21 7.52 9.99 2.62
C LEU A 21 8.89 9.76 1.99
N ASN A 22 9.95 9.99 2.76
CA ASN A 22 11.33 9.85 2.31
C ASN A 22 11.91 8.47 2.72
N ASP A 23 13.17 8.23 2.34
CA ASP A 23 13.89 6.98 2.62
C ASP A 23 13.88 6.58 4.10
N GLN A 24 13.96 7.56 5.02
CA GLN A 24 14.01 7.31 6.46
C GLN A 24 12.74 6.58 6.96
N PHE A 25 11.58 6.89 6.39
CA PHE A 25 10.34 6.21 6.76
C PHE A 25 10.39 4.70 6.44
N TYR A 26 11.01 4.35 5.30
CA TYR A 26 11.04 2.97 4.82
C TYR A 26 12.16 2.13 5.46
N ASP A 27 13.05 2.74 6.25
CA ASP A 27 14.15 2.03 6.93
C ASP A 27 13.72 1.37 8.26
N ALA A 28 12.50 1.63 8.73
CA ALA A 28 11.95 1.01 9.94
C ALA A 28 11.81 -0.53 9.79
N PRO A 29 11.86 -1.31 10.90
CA PRO A 29 11.50 -2.72 10.91
C PRO A 29 10.16 -2.99 10.21
N CYS A 30 10.05 -4.10 9.47
CA CYS A 30 8.90 -4.36 8.59
C CYS A 30 7.53 -4.31 9.32
N GLU A 31 7.47 -4.80 10.56
CA GLU A 31 6.26 -4.72 11.38
C GLU A 31 5.91 -3.27 11.78
N GLU A 32 6.90 -2.47 12.16
CA GLU A 32 6.72 -1.07 12.53
C GLU A 32 6.32 -0.24 11.32
N MET A 33 7.00 -0.43 10.18
CA MET A 33 6.63 0.16 8.90
C MET A 33 5.18 -0.16 8.55
N ALA A 34 4.74 -1.42 8.71
CA ALA A 34 3.36 -1.83 8.42
C ALA A 34 2.32 -1.08 9.27
N LYS A 35 2.62 -0.86 10.55
CA LYS A 35 1.77 -0.11 11.48
C LYS A 35 1.75 1.37 11.13
N CYS A 36 2.91 1.98 10.90
CA CYS A 36 3.04 3.41 10.60
C CYS A 36 2.51 3.82 9.23
N LEU A 37 2.38 2.86 8.29
CA LEU A 37 1.69 3.09 7.03
C LEU A 37 0.18 3.35 7.22
N LEU A 38 -0.44 2.87 8.30
CA LEU A 38 -1.86 3.13 8.57
C LEU A 38 -2.09 4.63 8.77
N GLY A 39 -3.09 5.17 8.07
CA GLY A 39 -3.42 6.60 8.09
C GLY A 39 -2.66 7.43 7.05
N LYS A 40 -1.55 6.93 6.48
CA LYS A 40 -0.85 7.60 5.36
C LYS A 40 -1.66 7.48 4.08
N VAL A 41 -1.36 8.31 3.09
CA VAL A 41 -2.11 8.35 1.83
C VAL A 41 -1.29 7.79 0.69
N LEU A 42 -1.78 6.72 0.05
CA LEU A 42 -1.25 6.25 -1.22
C LEU A 42 -1.75 7.18 -2.33
N VAL A 43 -0.81 7.66 -3.16
CA VAL A 43 -1.10 8.53 -4.28
C VAL A 43 -0.66 7.86 -5.58
N ARG A 44 -1.54 7.81 -6.57
CA ARG A 44 -1.23 7.31 -7.92
C ARG A 44 -1.52 8.40 -8.95
N GLN A 45 -0.51 8.78 -9.71
CA GLN A 45 -0.62 9.69 -10.85
C GLN A 45 -0.85 8.89 -12.13
N LEU A 46 -2.05 8.99 -12.70
CA LEU A 46 -2.36 8.45 -14.01
C LEU A 46 -2.07 9.49 -15.10
N ASP A 47 -2.13 9.03 -16.36
CA ASP A 47 -2.07 9.89 -17.54
C ASP A 47 -3.18 10.97 -17.51
N GLY A 48 -2.95 12.07 -18.22
CA GLY A 48 -3.92 13.18 -18.28
C GLY A 48 -4.06 13.95 -16.96
N ASN A 49 -3.04 13.89 -16.09
CA ASN A 49 -2.98 14.55 -14.78
C ASN A 49 -4.02 14.09 -13.75
N VAL A 50 -4.63 12.91 -13.93
CA VAL A 50 -5.58 12.36 -12.94
C VAL A 50 -4.81 11.79 -11.74
N VAL A 51 -5.15 12.24 -10.53
CA VAL A 51 -4.51 11.81 -9.28
C VAL A 51 -5.49 11.00 -8.43
N LEU A 52 -5.17 9.75 -8.14
CA LEU A 52 -5.97 8.92 -7.24
C LEU A 52 -5.35 8.97 -5.84
N ARG A 53 -6.18 9.20 -4.81
CA ARG A 53 -5.75 9.19 -3.41
C ARG A 53 -6.56 8.22 -2.58
N GLY A 54 -5.89 7.45 -1.74
CA GLY A 54 -6.54 6.55 -0.80
C GLY A 54 -5.75 6.43 0.48
N ARG A 55 -6.43 6.65 1.62
CA ARG A 55 -5.83 6.46 2.93
C ARG A 55 -5.64 4.98 3.20
N ILE A 56 -4.47 4.61 3.69
CA ILE A 56 -4.13 3.24 4.02
C ILE A 56 -4.81 2.87 5.34
N VAL A 57 -5.68 1.85 5.31
CA VAL A 57 -6.46 1.44 6.49
C VAL A 57 -6.19 0.01 6.92
N GLU A 58 -5.49 -0.78 6.11
CA GLU A 58 -5.12 -2.16 6.43
C GLU A 58 -3.83 -2.58 5.71
N THR A 59 -2.91 -3.19 6.47
CA THR A 59 -1.61 -3.70 6.01
C THR A 59 -1.33 -5.10 6.57
N GLU A 60 -0.44 -5.84 5.93
CA GLU A 60 0.16 -7.07 6.46
C GLU A 60 1.68 -7.00 6.37
N SER A 61 2.37 -7.43 7.41
CA SER A 61 3.82 -7.59 7.43
C SER A 61 4.24 -9.02 7.06
N TYR A 62 5.27 -9.13 6.22
CA TYR A 62 5.92 -10.39 5.88
C TYR A 62 7.40 -10.27 6.23
N LEU A 63 7.84 -10.96 7.29
CA LEU A 63 9.13 -10.70 7.96
C LEU A 63 10.37 -11.23 7.23
N GLY A 64 10.19 -11.79 6.03
CA GLY A 64 11.31 -12.20 5.20
C GLY A 64 11.81 -13.62 5.51
N ASP A 65 13.09 -13.72 5.88
CA ASP A 65 13.84 -14.99 5.98
C ASP A 65 13.18 -16.02 6.91
N GLU A 66 12.72 -15.58 8.07
CA GLU A 66 12.09 -16.44 9.09
C GLU A 66 10.63 -16.79 8.78
N ASP A 67 9.94 -15.96 7.99
CA ASP A 67 8.49 -16.02 7.83
C ASP A 67 8.05 -17.00 6.77
N ALA A 68 7.52 -18.14 7.19
CA ALA A 68 7.09 -19.19 6.26
C ALA A 68 5.90 -18.81 5.37
N ALA A 69 5.19 -17.71 5.66
CA ALA A 69 4.18 -17.16 4.76
C ALA A 69 4.77 -16.19 3.72
N SER A 70 6.02 -15.77 3.88
CA SER A 70 6.71 -14.84 2.98
C SER A 70 7.20 -15.52 1.71
N HIS A 71 7.22 -14.79 0.60
CA HIS A 71 7.84 -15.29 -0.64
C HIS A 71 9.36 -15.45 -0.53
N SER A 72 10.00 -14.74 0.40
CA SER A 72 11.44 -14.74 0.67
C SER A 72 11.85 -15.67 1.81
N PHE A 73 10.93 -16.51 2.31
CA PHE A 73 11.22 -17.49 3.36
C PHE A 73 12.51 -18.28 3.06
N LYS A 74 13.37 -18.44 4.07
CA LYS A 74 14.71 -19.05 3.98
C LYS A 74 15.63 -18.35 2.97
N GLY A 75 15.59 -17.02 2.95
CA GLY A 75 16.40 -16.17 2.07
C GLY A 75 16.14 -16.40 0.59
N LYS A 76 14.98 -16.98 0.22
CA LYS A 76 14.72 -17.41 -1.15
C LYS A 76 14.58 -16.20 -2.08
N LEU A 77 15.57 -16.02 -2.95
CA LEU A 77 15.54 -15.04 -4.02
C LEU A 77 15.12 -15.67 -5.36
N THR A 78 14.19 -15.03 -6.05
CA THR A 78 13.69 -15.39 -7.38
C THR A 78 13.45 -14.13 -8.19
N ALA A 79 13.38 -14.24 -9.52
CA ALA A 79 13.04 -13.09 -10.38
C ALA A 79 11.69 -12.43 -10.01
N ARG A 80 10.75 -13.19 -9.43
CA ARG A 80 9.44 -12.68 -9.01
C ARG A 80 9.52 -11.82 -7.75
N ASN A 81 10.31 -12.20 -6.75
CA ASN A 81 10.37 -11.53 -5.44
C ASN A 81 11.66 -10.72 -5.25
N GLU A 82 12.50 -10.61 -6.27
CA GLU A 82 13.63 -9.68 -6.33
C GLU A 82 13.32 -8.28 -5.78
N PRO A 83 12.14 -7.67 -6.04
CA PRO A 83 11.84 -6.35 -5.47
C PRO A 83 11.85 -6.31 -3.94
N MET A 84 11.57 -7.43 -3.25
CA MET A 84 11.65 -7.50 -1.78
C MET A 84 13.07 -7.26 -1.26
N PHE A 85 14.09 -7.60 -2.05
CA PHE A 85 15.52 -7.46 -1.72
C PHE A 85 16.15 -6.19 -2.33
N MET A 86 15.36 -5.37 -3.02
CA MET A 86 15.79 -4.05 -3.48
C MET A 86 15.70 -3.04 -2.34
N LYS A 87 16.21 -1.82 -2.58
CA LYS A 87 16.15 -0.66 -1.65
C LYS A 87 14.79 -0.60 -0.94
N PRO A 88 14.75 -0.42 0.40
CA PRO A 88 13.48 -0.21 1.12
C PRO A 88 12.63 0.90 0.48
N GLY A 89 11.32 0.69 0.43
CA GLY A 89 10.41 1.59 -0.30
C GLY A 89 10.25 1.25 -1.79
N THR A 90 10.86 0.16 -2.29
CA THR A 90 10.61 -0.34 -3.65
C THR A 90 9.23 -0.99 -3.71
N ALA A 91 8.46 -0.62 -4.74
CA ALA A 91 7.19 -1.24 -5.09
C ALA A 91 7.39 -2.69 -5.52
N TYR A 92 6.81 -3.62 -4.75
CA TYR A 92 6.74 -5.03 -5.09
C TYR A 92 5.33 -5.42 -5.52
N VAL A 93 5.11 -5.54 -6.82
CA VAL A 93 3.83 -5.98 -7.40
C VAL A 93 3.96 -7.39 -7.96
N TYR A 94 3.00 -8.25 -7.62
CA TYR A 94 2.97 -9.62 -8.16
C TYR A 94 1.55 -10.08 -8.50
N MET A 95 1.46 -11.10 -9.35
CA MET A 95 0.20 -11.70 -9.76
C MET A 95 -0.20 -12.83 -8.81
N THR A 96 -1.46 -12.84 -8.39
CA THR A 96 -2.10 -13.89 -7.60
C THR A 96 -3.31 -14.45 -8.34
N TYR A 97 -3.57 -15.75 -8.16
CA TYR A 97 -4.65 -16.49 -8.84
C TYR A 97 -4.67 -16.32 -10.37
N GLY A 98 -3.50 -16.09 -10.97
CA GLY A 98 -3.33 -15.93 -12.41
C GLY A 98 -3.95 -14.67 -13.04
N MET A 99 -4.61 -13.80 -12.26
CA MET A 99 -5.35 -12.67 -12.83
C MET A 99 -5.36 -11.39 -11.99
N TYR A 100 -5.04 -11.45 -10.70
CA TYR A 100 -5.11 -10.27 -9.82
C TYR A 100 -3.72 -9.82 -9.40
N HIS A 101 -3.55 -8.54 -9.09
CA HIS A 101 -2.31 -8.02 -8.53
C HIS A 101 -2.41 -7.87 -7.00
N CYS A 102 -1.27 -8.00 -6.34
CA CYS A 102 -1.04 -7.53 -4.98
C CYS A 102 0.10 -6.51 -5.00
N PHE A 103 -0.01 -5.46 -4.20
CA PHE A 103 0.99 -4.40 -4.08
C PHE A 103 1.61 -4.40 -2.68
N ASN A 104 2.93 -4.51 -2.63
CA ASN A 104 3.72 -4.54 -1.41
C ASN A 104 4.83 -3.49 -1.50
N ILE A 105 5.41 -3.17 -0.35
CA ILE A 105 6.53 -2.23 -0.20
C ILE A 105 7.70 -3.02 0.40
N SER A 106 8.86 -2.98 -0.24
CA SER A 106 10.04 -3.75 0.17
C SER A 106 10.67 -3.22 1.45
N ARG A 107 11.31 -4.15 2.19
CA ARG A 107 12.20 -3.87 3.32
C ARG A 107 13.21 -5.02 3.46
N ASP A 108 14.41 -4.93 2.90
CA ASP A 108 15.52 -5.90 3.03
C ASP A 108 15.11 -7.39 3.11
N GLY A 109 14.44 -7.87 2.07
CA GLY A 109 13.94 -9.25 1.99
C GLY A 109 12.59 -9.47 2.69
N ALA A 110 12.12 -8.54 3.50
CA ALA A 110 10.76 -8.44 4.02
C ALA A 110 9.89 -7.54 3.12
N ALA A 111 8.57 -7.53 3.37
CA ALA A 111 7.68 -6.60 2.69
C ALA A 111 6.38 -6.34 3.46
N VAL A 112 5.80 -5.17 3.24
CA VAL A 112 4.46 -4.83 3.71
C VAL A 112 3.47 -4.89 2.57
N LEU A 113 2.48 -5.77 2.66
CA LEU A 113 1.34 -5.81 1.75
C LEU A 113 0.33 -4.72 2.12
N LEU A 114 -0.07 -3.92 1.14
CA LEU A 114 -1.23 -3.05 1.25
C LEU A 114 -2.50 -3.85 0.96
N ARG A 115 -3.46 -3.81 1.90
CA ARG A 115 -4.68 -4.64 1.81
C ARG A 115 -5.94 -3.86 1.61
N ALA A 116 -6.05 -2.68 2.22
CA ALA A 116 -7.21 -1.85 2.01
C ALA A 116 -6.90 -0.37 2.09
N LEU A 117 -7.66 0.39 1.30
CA LEU A 117 -7.65 1.85 1.30
C LEU A 117 -9.06 2.40 1.52
N GLU A 118 -9.16 3.53 2.19
CA GLU A 118 -10.30 4.45 2.15
C GLU A 118 -10.12 5.40 0.96
N PRO A 119 -10.98 5.36 -0.08
CA PRO A 119 -10.91 6.27 -1.22
C PRO A 119 -11.12 7.74 -0.80
N LEU A 120 -10.25 8.65 -1.27
CA LEU A 120 -10.30 10.07 -0.93
C LEU A 120 -10.53 10.99 -2.14
N GLU A 121 -9.90 10.71 -3.28
CA GLU A 121 -9.93 11.58 -4.46
C GLU A 121 -10.13 10.76 -5.74
N ASN A 122 -10.90 11.28 -6.70
CA ASN A 122 -11.18 10.66 -8.01
C ASN A 122 -11.82 9.25 -7.89
N ILE A 123 -12.83 9.15 -7.02
CA ILE A 123 -13.57 7.91 -6.72
C ILE A 123 -14.32 7.38 -7.95
N GLU A 124 -14.78 8.27 -8.83
CA GLU A 124 -15.43 7.94 -10.10
C GLU A 124 -14.46 7.21 -11.05
N THR A 125 -13.20 7.65 -11.08
CA THR A 125 -12.13 6.99 -11.86
C THR A 125 -11.83 5.61 -11.29
N MET A 126 -11.69 5.48 -9.97
CA MET A 126 -11.52 4.17 -9.31
C MET A 126 -12.68 3.21 -9.63
N THR A 127 -13.91 3.73 -9.61
CA THR A 127 -15.12 2.97 -9.96
C THR A 127 -15.08 2.50 -11.43
N SER A 128 -14.65 3.37 -12.34
CA SER A 128 -14.53 3.06 -13.76
C SER A 128 -13.48 1.99 -14.02
N LEU A 129 -12.30 2.11 -13.39
CA LEU A 129 -11.23 1.09 -13.47
C LEU A 129 -11.71 -0.27 -12.93
N ARG A 130 -12.42 -0.29 -11.80
CA ARG A 130 -13.03 -1.50 -11.24
C ARG A 130 -14.06 -2.16 -12.17
N LYS A 131 -14.83 -1.37 -12.92
CA LYS A 131 -15.82 -1.88 -13.89
C LYS A 131 -15.19 -2.44 -15.16
N GLN A 132 -14.07 -1.85 -15.60
CA GLN A 132 -13.31 -2.32 -16.77
C GLN A 132 -12.61 -3.66 -16.50
N PHE A 133 -12.17 -3.90 -15.26
CA PHE A 133 -11.49 -5.14 -14.85
C PHE A 133 -12.48 -6.32 -14.80
N ARG A 134 -12.75 -6.89 -15.98
CA ARG A 134 -13.83 -7.82 -16.36
C ARG A 134 -15.20 -7.18 -16.16
N LYS A 135 -16.15 -7.42 -17.08
CA LYS A 135 -17.59 -7.04 -17.01
C LYS A 135 -18.13 -7.27 -15.58
N CYS A 136 -17.93 -6.31 -14.68
CA CYS A 136 -18.20 -6.53 -13.28
C CYS A 136 -19.72 -6.58 -13.18
N ALA A 137 -20.27 -7.74 -12.84
CA ALA A 137 -21.71 -8.02 -12.95
C ALA A 137 -22.60 -7.15 -12.05
N LYS A 138 -22.01 -6.24 -11.27
CA LYS A 138 -22.74 -5.27 -10.45
C LYS A 138 -22.87 -3.94 -11.19
N THR A 139 -24.11 -3.54 -11.41
CA THR A 139 -24.50 -2.24 -12.00
C THR A 139 -23.98 -1.05 -11.16
N SER A 140 -23.86 -1.22 -9.84
CA SER A 140 -23.31 -0.23 -8.91
C SER A 140 -22.29 -0.84 -7.93
N ILE A 141 -21.17 -0.15 -7.74
CA ILE A 141 -20.13 -0.49 -6.74
C ILE A 141 -20.21 0.59 -5.66
N LYS A 142 -20.38 0.18 -4.39
CA LYS A 142 -20.37 1.13 -3.27
C LYS A 142 -18.93 1.57 -3.01
N SER A 143 -18.73 2.82 -2.54
CA SER A 143 -17.39 3.36 -2.24
C SER A 143 -16.57 2.43 -1.34
N LYS A 144 -17.19 1.89 -0.27
CA LYS A 144 -16.54 0.93 0.63
C LYS A 144 -16.03 -0.36 -0.03
N ASP A 145 -16.55 -0.72 -1.20
CA ASP A 145 -16.20 -1.94 -1.92
C ASP A 145 -15.14 -1.72 -3.03
N LEU A 146 -14.68 -0.48 -3.21
CA LEU A 146 -13.66 -0.13 -4.21
C LEU A 146 -12.29 -0.64 -3.82
N CYS A 147 -11.89 -0.45 -2.57
CA CYS A 147 -10.52 -0.67 -2.12
C CYS A 147 -10.43 -1.57 -0.87
N ASN A 148 -11.51 -2.27 -0.48
CA ASN A 148 -11.52 -3.19 0.67
C ASN A 148 -10.96 -4.59 0.34
N GLY A 149 -9.75 -4.63 -0.21
CA GLY A 149 -9.02 -5.87 -0.50
C GLY A 149 -7.83 -5.65 -1.43
N PRO A 150 -6.76 -6.48 -1.32
CA PRO A 150 -5.48 -6.22 -2.00
C PRO A 150 -5.60 -6.21 -3.53
N ALA A 151 -6.41 -7.12 -4.09
CA ALA A 151 -6.70 -7.11 -5.52
C ALA A 151 -7.59 -5.93 -5.93
N LYS A 152 -8.56 -5.56 -5.08
CA LYS A 152 -9.52 -4.49 -5.36
C LYS A 152 -8.84 -3.13 -5.40
N LEU A 153 -7.98 -2.83 -4.43
CA LEU A 153 -7.21 -1.59 -4.46
C LEU A 153 -6.29 -1.52 -5.68
N CYS A 154 -5.63 -2.62 -6.07
CA CYS A 154 -4.77 -2.61 -7.25
C CYS A 154 -5.58 -2.29 -8.52
N MET A 155 -6.78 -2.85 -8.66
CA MET A 155 -7.68 -2.50 -9.76
C MET A 155 -8.10 -1.03 -9.71
N SER A 156 -8.54 -0.56 -8.55
CA SER A 156 -9.01 0.83 -8.35
C SER A 156 -7.92 1.86 -8.60
N PHE A 157 -6.65 1.51 -8.37
CA PHE A 157 -5.49 2.39 -8.53
C PHE A 157 -4.71 2.12 -9.82
N ALA A 158 -5.23 1.28 -10.74
CA ALA A 158 -4.51 0.86 -11.94
C ALA A 158 -3.06 0.42 -11.66
N ILE A 159 -2.88 -0.38 -10.61
CA ILE A 159 -1.60 -0.97 -10.24
C ILE A 159 -1.46 -2.32 -10.96
N ASP A 160 -0.39 -2.43 -11.75
CA ASP A 160 -0.05 -3.64 -12.49
C ASP A 160 1.47 -3.88 -12.48
N ILE A 161 1.88 -5.12 -12.77
CA ILE A 161 3.30 -5.51 -12.75
C ILE A 161 4.11 -4.71 -13.76
N LYS A 162 3.57 -4.45 -14.95
CA LYS A 162 4.32 -3.88 -16.08
C LYS A 162 4.69 -2.43 -15.80
N SER A 163 3.80 -1.66 -15.20
CA SER A 163 3.98 -0.23 -14.96
C SER A 163 4.52 0.09 -13.56
N CYS A 164 4.18 -0.71 -12.55
CA CYS A 164 4.39 -0.34 -11.14
C CYS A 164 5.43 -1.17 -10.39
N ASN A 165 5.83 -2.36 -10.88
CA ASN A 165 6.79 -3.19 -10.16
C ASN A 165 8.21 -2.61 -10.23
N LYS A 166 9.01 -2.81 -9.17
CA LYS A 166 10.40 -2.34 -9.05
C LYS A 166 10.59 -0.81 -9.03
N GLN A 167 9.51 -0.04 -8.93
CA GLN A 167 9.59 1.42 -8.85
C GLN A 167 9.92 1.88 -7.43
N ASP A 168 10.75 2.91 -7.28
CA ASP A 168 11.10 3.51 -5.99
C ASP A 168 10.03 4.54 -5.58
N LEU A 169 9.29 4.29 -4.50
CA LEU A 169 8.19 5.17 -4.04
C LEU A 169 8.66 6.54 -3.54
N THR A 170 9.96 6.70 -3.26
CA THR A 170 10.53 7.98 -2.79
C THR A 170 10.83 8.94 -3.93
N SER A 171 11.08 8.42 -5.14
CA SER A 171 11.49 9.20 -6.30
C SER A 171 10.52 9.11 -7.48
N TRP A 172 9.77 8.02 -7.62
CA TRP A 172 8.89 7.82 -8.77
C TRP A 172 7.66 8.72 -8.77
N ASP A 173 7.45 9.43 -9.87
CA ASP A 173 6.30 10.33 -10.06
C ASP A 173 4.98 9.62 -10.33
N GLY A 174 5.00 8.32 -10.65
CA GLY A 174 3.78 7.56 -10.92
C GLY A 174 3.03 7.15 -9.66
N MET A 175 3.74 6.90 -8.56
CA MET A 175 3.12 6.48 -7.29
C MET A 175 4.04 6.79 -6.12
N TRP A 176 3.48 7.37 -5.06
CA TRP A 176 4.19 7.66 -3.83
C TRP A 176 3.24 7.58 -2.63
N ILE A 177 3.79 7.72 -1.43
CA ILE A 177 3.00 7.79 -0.18
C ILE A 177 3.22 9.15 0.44
N GLU A 178 2.16 9.75 0.95
CA GLU A 178 2.19 11.04 1.63
C GLU A 178 1.87 10.92 3.11
N GLU A 179 2.46 11.82 3.90
CA GLU A 179 1.93 12.22 5.19
C GLU A 179 0.52 12.80 5.04
N ASP A 180 -0.36 12.45 5.98
CA ASP A 180 -1.71 12.99 6.07
C ASP A 180 -1.88 13.63 7.45
N GLU A 181 -2.26 14.89 7.51
CA GLU A 181 -2.53 15.55 8.79
C GLU A 181 -3.68 14.86 9.54
N GLN A 182 -4.59 14.21 8.82
CA GLN A 182 -5.64 13.37 9.38
C GLN A 182 -5.14 11.99 9.83
N SER A 183 -3.91 11.58 9.48
CA SER A 183 -3.32 10.33 10.01
C SER A 183 -3.18 10.40 11.53
N ARG A 184 -3.05 11.61 12.10
CA ARG A 184 -3.06 11.84 13.56
C ARG A 184 -4.38 11.47 14.24
N LEU A 185 -5.46 11.30 13.46
CA LEU A 185 -6.77 10.86 13.97
C LEU A 185 -6.86 9.34 14.13
N VAL A 186 -5.85 8.58 13.69
CA VAL A 186 -5.77 7.16 14.02
C VAL A 186 -5.49 7.05 15.52
N ASP A 187 -6.52 6.73 16.29
CA ASP A 187 -6.40 6.52 17.74
C ASP A 187 -5.95 5.09 18.06
N GLN A 188 -6.62 4.12 17.44
CA GLN A 188 -6.44 2.70 17.75
C GLN A 188 -6.32 1.86 16.49
N ILE A 189 -5.43 0.88 16.57
CA ILE A 189 -5.28 -0.14 15.55
C ILE A 189 -5.52 -1.52 16.14
N VAL A 190 -5.90 -2.43 15.27
CA VAL A 190 -6.04 -3.84 15.57
C VAL A 190 -4.86 -4.60 14.99
N CYS A 191 -4.20 -5.40 15.83
CA CYS A 191 -3.24 -6.42 15.42
C CYS A 191 -3.94 -7.79 15.40
N SER A 192 -3.82 -8.53 14.30
CA SER A 192 -4.48 -9.83 14.13
C SER A 192 -3.68 -10.77 13.22
N PRO A 193 -4.04 -12.07 13.16
CA PRO A 193 -3.56 -12.97 12.12
C PRO A 193 -3.80 -12.46 10.69
N ARG A 194 -2.88 -12.83 9.80
CA ARG A 194 -2.95 -12.51 8.37
C ARG A 194 -4.02 -13.35 7.64
N ILE A 195 -4.50 -12.84 6.52
CA ILE A 195 -5.59 -13.46 5.76
C ILE A 195 -5.04 -14.34 4.65
N GLY A 196 -5.52 -15.59 4.61
CA GLY A 196 -5.35 -16.46 3.44
C GLY A 196 -3.95 -17.05 3.28
N ILE A 197 -3.14 -17.01 4.35
CA ILE A 197 -1.83 -17.66 4.38
C ILE A 197 -1.98 -19.16 4.65
N LYS A 198 -1.17 -19.97 3.96
CA LYS A 198 -1.13 -21.43 4.10
C LYS A 198 0.32 -21.83 4.38
N CYS A 199 0.67 -21.91 5.65
CA CYS A 199 2.01 -22.23 6.15
C CYS A 199 1.90 -22.94 7.51
N GLU A 200 2.98 -23.04 8.25
CA GLU A 200 3.01 -23.59 9.61
C GLU A 200 2.10 -22.79 10.55
N LYS A 201 1.48 -23.49 11.52
CA LYS A 201 0.47 -22.90 12.41
C LYS A 201 1.00 -21.68 13.18
N GLU A 202 2.26 -21.70 13.58
CA GLU A 202 2.90 -20.57 14.26
C GLU A 202 2.78 -19.28 13.43
N TRP A 203 3.16 -19.33 12.14
CA TRP A 203 3.09 -18.18 11.23
C TRP A 203 1.67 -17.78 10.83
N GLN A 204 0.74 -18.75 10.87
CA GLN A 204 -0.69 -18.48 10.70
C GLN A 204 -1.28 -17.70 11.87
N ASP A 205 -0.83 -17.98 13.11
CA ASP A 205 -1.37 -17.38 14.33
C ASP A 205 -0.63 -16.09 14.74
N LYS A 206 0.50 -15.72 14.13
CA LYS A 206 1.22 -14.47 14.40
C LYS A 206 0.41 -13.23 14.01
N TYR A 207 0.48 -12.18 14.85
CA TYR A 207 -0.33 -10.96 14.73
C TYR A 207 0.33 -9.94 13.79
N LEU A 208 0.51 -10.35 12.53
CA LEU A 208 1.22 -9.58 11.49
C LEU A 208 0.29 -8.87 10.52
N ARG A 209 -1.00 -8.72 10.86
CA ARG A 209 -1.97 -7.90 10.13
C ARG A 209 -2.42 -6.74 10.99
N PHE A 210 -2.43 -5.55 10.42
CA PHE A 210 -2.74 -4.30 11.12
C PHE A 210 -3.86 -3.56 10.40
N TYR A 211 -4.82 -3.01 11.14
CA TYR A 211 -5.85 -2.15 10.56
C TYR A 211 -6.40 -1.13 11.55
N ILE A 212 -6.94 -0.02 11.03
CA ILE A 212 -7.56 1.03 11.84
C ILE A 212 -8.87 0.49 12.45
N LEU A 213 -9.00 0.57 13.77
CA LEU A 213 -10.17 0.09 14.49
C LEU A 213 -11.45 0.80 14.00
N ASN A 214 -12.54 0.05 13.82
CA ASN A 214 -13.85 0.54 13.38
C ASN A 214 -13.88 1.24 12.00
N ASN A 215 -12.81 1.14 11.19
CA ASN A 215 -12.81 1.73 9.85
C ASN A 215 -13.62 0.87 8.86
N PRO A 216 -14.64 1.42 8.18
CA PRO A 216 -15.55 0.65 7.32
C PRO A 216 -14.93 0.16 6.01
N TYR A 217 -13.72 0.61 5.68
CA TYR A 217 -12.99 0.24 4.47
C TYR A 217 -12.05 -0.96 4.66
N VAL A 218 -11.86 -1.43 5.90
CA VAL A 218 -11.10 -2.65 6.21
C VAL A 218 -11.70 -3.86 5.47
N SER A 219 -10.85 -4.69 4.87
CA SER A 219 -11.29 -5.79 4.01
C SER A 219 -12.00 -6.90 4.77
N LYS A 220 -11.54 -7.22 5.98
CA LYS A 220 -12.13 -8.25 6.85
C LYS A 220 -11.86 -7.92 8.32
N LEU A 221 -12.91 -7.78 9.11
CA LEU A 221 -12.77 -7.60 10.56
C LEU A 221 -12.43 -8.93 11.23
N GLU A 222 -11.45 -8.92 12.13
CA GLU A 222 -11.20 -10.03 13.06
C GLU A 222 -12.06 -9.83 14.32
N LYS A 223 -12.61 -10.92 14.86
CA LYS A 223 -13.54 -10.87 16.00
C LYS A 223 -13.02 -11.61 17.23
N THR A 224 -12.05 -12.50 17.05
CA THR A 224 -11.65 -13.45 18.10
C THR A 224 -10.16 -13.34 18.44
N LYS A 225 -9.29 -13.31 17.42
CA LYS A 225 -7.83 -13.26 17.60
C LYS A 225 -7.30 -11.87 17.31
N MET A 226 -7.51 -10.93 18.24
CA MET A 226 -7.09 -9.55 18.03
C MET A 226 -6.57 -8.88 19.30
N ASN A 227 -5.56 -8.03 19.12
CA ASN A 227 -5.09 -7.09 20.13
C ASN A 227 -5.36 -5.68 19.65
N ILE A 228 -5.78 -4.79 20.54
CA ILE A 228 -5.96 -3.37 20.23
C ILE A 228 -4.79 -2.61 20.82
N LEU A 229 -4.13 -1.81 19.99
CA LEU A 229 -3.04 -0.93 20.41
C LEU A 229 -3.44 0.53 20.21
N LYS A 230 -3.00 1.40 21.11
CA LYS A 230 -3.03 2.85 20.87
C LYS A 230 -1.98 3.18 19.82
N TYR A 231 -2.39 3.91 18.79
CA TYR A 231 -1.53 4.28 17.67
C TYR A 231 -0.40 5.23 18.11
N SER A 232 -0.64 6.08 19.11
CA SER A 232 0.36 6.94 19.73
C SER A 232 1.57 6.20 20.31
N ASN A 233 1.45 4.88 20.53
CA ASN A 233 2.53 4.05 21.09
C ASN A 233 3.38 3.40 19.99
N ILE A 234 3.10 3.67 18.72
CA ILE A 234 3.89 3.19 17.59
C ILE A 234 4.94 4.27 17.33
N VAL A 235 6.21 3.90 17.50
CA VAL A 235 7.35 4.82 17.36
C VAL A 235 8.03 4.56 16.01
N ILE A 236 8.22 5.61 15.21
CA ILE A 236 9.29 5.75 14.22
C ILE A 236 9.97 7.08 14.52
#